data_AF-A0A945VWQ1-F1
#
_entry.id   AF-A0A945VWQ1-F1
#
_cell.length_a   1.000
_cell.length_b   1.000
_cell.length_c   1.000
_cell.angle_alpha   90.00
_cell.angle_beta   90.00
_cell.angle_gamma   90.00
#
_symmetry.space_group_name_H-M   'P 1'
#
loop_
_entity.id
_entity.type
_entity.pdbx_description
1 polymer ?
#
loop_
_entity_poly.entity_id
_entity_poly.type
_entity_poly.pdbx_seq_one_letter_code
_entity_poly.pdbx_strand_id
1 'polypeptide(L)'
;MKTFIKDKDGNKVILHNDGIHLKLKGDPRLRKIFTFNSGRITRMVPTSNIMLQNRVKGGMIGFNYHALTLIATSELLSKKPILLLIGKNRYEVSADDVIAEKEFLHFKSEGAELQCFYPILKMNKIK
;
A
#
# COMPACT_ATOMS: atom_id res chain seq x y z
N MET A 1 -19.01 6.50 -15.99
CA MET A 1 -18.37 6.10 -17.27
C MET A 1 -17.02 5.48 -16.92
N LYS A 2 -16.70 4.27 -17.37
CA LYS A 2 -15.40 3.63 -17.07
C LYS A 2 -14.42 3.98 -18.17
N THR A 3 -13.46 4.85 -17.89
CA THR A 3 -12.37 5.15 -18.82
C THR A 3 -11.19 4.26 -18.47
N PHE A 4 -10.67 3.58 -19.50
CA PHE A 4 -9.58 2.62 -19.37
C PHE A 4 -8.35 3.18 -20.08
N ILE A 5 -7.24 3.31 -19.34
CA ILE A 5 -5.94 3.63 -19.93
C ILE A 5 -5.02 2.46 -19.62
N LYS A 6 -4.42 1.89 -20.66
CA LYS A 6 -3.51 0.73 -20.56
C LYS A 6 -2.16 1.14 -21.13
N ASP A 7 -1.09 0.93 -20.37
CA ASP A 7 0.26 1.15 -20.86
C ASP A 7 0.79 -0.07 -21.65
N LYS A 8 1.99 0.08 -22.23
CA LYS A 8 2.69 -0.96 -23.00
C LYS A 8 2.98 -2.21 -22.17
N ASP A 9 3.17 -2.04 -20.86
CA ASP A 9 3.47 -3.12 -19.90
C ASP A 9 2.18 -3.83 -19.42
N GLY A 10 1.03 -3.30 -19.81
CA GLY A 10 -0.30 -3.84 -19.59
C GLY A 10 -0.91 -3.50 -18.24
N ASN A 11 -0.28 -2.59 -17.49
CA ASN A 11 -0.88 -1.94 -16.33
C ASN A 11 -2.13 -1.19 -16.77
N LYS A 12 -3.14 -1.18 -15.92
CA LYS A 12 -4.43 -0.55 -16.20
C LYS A 12 -4.70 0.51 -15.17
N VAL A 13 -4.94 1.72 -15.63
CA VAL A 13 -5.58 2.77 -14.88
C VAL A 13 -7.07 2.67 -15.17
N ILE A 14 -7.86 2.43 -14.13
CA ILE A 14 -9.32 2.33 -14.22
C ILE A 14 -9.89 3.55 -13.50
N LEU A 15 -10.49 4.45 -14.27
CA LEU A 15 -11.19 5.59 -13.71
C LEU A 15 -12.61 5.16 -13.33
N HIS A 16 -12.94 5.28 -12.04
CA HIS A 16 -14.23 4.97 -11.46
C HIS A 16 -14.77 6.18 -10.69
N ASN A 17 -16.07 6.19 -10.38
CA ASN A 17 -16.71 7.34 -9.72
C ASN A 17 -16.16 7.59 -8.29
N ASP A 18 -15.54 6.58 -7.69
CA ASP A 18 -14.92 6.60 -6.36
C ASP A 18 -13.39 6.77 -6.41
N GLY A 19 -12.81 7.01 -7.59
CA GLY A 19 -11.39 7.26 -7.75
C GLY A 19 -10.72 6.51 -8.90
N ILE A 20 -9.40 6.60 -8.92
CA ILE A 20 -8.49 5.98 -9.88
C ILE A 20 -7.98 4.67 -9.28
N HIS A 21 -8.26 3.55 -9.92
CA HIS A 21 -7.76 2.24 -9.49
C HIS A 21 -6.59 1.84 -10.39
N LEU A 22 -5.44 1.56 -9.78
CA LEU A 22 -4.26 1.09 -10.51
C LEU A 22 -4.19 -0.43 -10.42
N LYS A 23 -4.35 -1.11 -11.56
CA LYS A 23 -4.20 -2.56 -11.71
C LYS A 23 -2.93 -2.85 -12.49
N LEU A 24 -1.84 -3.12 -11.77
CA LEU A 24 -0.56 -3.48 -12.37
C LEU A 24 -0.64 -4.88 -13.00
N LYS A 25 -0.04 -5.06 -14.20
CA LYS A 25 0.06 -6.37 -14.84
C LYS A 25 1.31 -7.07 -14.32
N GLY A 26 1.09 -7.98 -13.40
CA GLY A 26 2.05 -8.95 -12.87
C GLY A 26 1.31 -10.19 -12.39
N ASP A 27 2.03 -11.09 -11.72
CA ASP A 27 1.46 -12.27 -11.05
C ASP A 27 0.15 -11.88 -10.32
N PRO A 28 -0.98 -12.58 -10.56
CA PRO A 28 -2.23 -12.37 -9.85
C PRO A 28 -2.11 -12.21 -8.33
N ARG A 29 -1.13 -12.86 -7.70
CA ARG A 29 -0.80 -12.80 -6.27
C ARG A 29 -0.05 -11.52 -5.86
N LEU A 30 0.54 -10.83 -6.83
CA LEU A 30 1.26 -9.56 -6.68
C LEU A 30 0.43 -8.34 -7.13
N ARG A 31 -0.80 -8.55 -7.61
CA ARG A 31 -1.74 -7.46 -7.98
C ARG A 31 -2.14 -6.67 -6.74
N LYS A 32 -1.40 -5.62 -6.44
CA LYS A 32 -1.66 -4.75 -5.30
C LYS A 32 -2.66 -3.67 -5.72
N ILE A 33 -3.86 -3.77 -5.16
CA ILE A 33 -4.94 -2.82 -5.40
C ILE A 33 -4.69 -1.62 -4.50
N PHE A 34 -4.08 -0.58 -5.06
CA PHE A 34 -4.08 0.75 -4.49
C PHE A 34 -5.20 1.53 -5.17
N THR A 35 -6.14 2.04 -4.39
CA THR A 35 -7.20 2.91 -4.91
C THR A 35 -6.82 4.35 -4.63
N PHE A 36 -6.68 5.16 -5.66
CA PHE A 36 -6.41 6.57 -5.52
C PHE A 36 -7.72 7.36 -5.55
N ASN A 37 -8.15 7.90 -4.42
CA ASN A 37 -9.37 8.69 -4.31
C ASN A 37 -9.05 10.07 -3.73
N SER A 38 -9.60 11.13 -4.34
CA SER A 38 -9.44 12.52 -3.88
C SER A 38 -8.00 12.92 -3.55
N GLY A 39 -7.03 12.49 -4.38
CA GLY A 39 -5.62 12.82 -4.15
C GLY A 39 -4.90 11.90 -3.16
N ARG A 40 -5.53 10.83 -2.67
CA ARG A 40 -4.97 9.93 -1.64
C ARG A 40 -4.95 8.49 -2.10
N ILE A 41 -3.93 7.74 -1.71
CA ILE A 41 -3.84 6.31 -1.97
C ILE A 41 -4.48 5.56 -0.81
N THR A 42 -5.44 4.68 -1.05
CA THR A 42 -6.16 3.93 -0.01
C THR A 42 -5.88 2.43 -0.14
N ARG A 43 -5.62 1.78 1.00
CA ARG A 43 -5.49 0.33 1.12
C ARG A 43 -6.25 -0.19 2.34
N MET A 44 -7.07 -1.22 2.15
CA MET A 44 -7.71 -1.95 3.24
C MET A 44 -6.76 -3.03 3.77
N VAL A 45 -6.57 -3.09 5.08
CA VAL A 45 -5.68 -4.07 5.73
C VAL A 45 -6.48 -4.90 6.72
N PRO A 46 -6.69 -6.20 6.45
CA PRO A 46 -7.28 -7.13 7.42
C PRO A 46 -6.43 -7.23 8.69
N THR A 47 -7.06 -7.34 9.86
CA THR A 47 -6.36 -7.48 11.14
C THR A 47 -5.45 -8.72 11.18
N SER A 48 -5.81 -9.79 10.48
CA SER A 48 -5.00 -11.01 10.32
C SER A 48 -3.65 -10.75 9.63
N ASN A 49 -3.50 -9.64 8.91
CA ASN A 49 -2.27 -9.27 8.20
C ASN A 49 -1.37 -8.35 9.03
N ILE A 50 -1.70 -8.15 10.31
CA ILE A 50 -0.91 -7.34 11.25
C ILE A 50 -0.03 -8.28 12.08
N MET A 51 1.28 -8.08 12.03
CA MET A 51 2.21 -8.79 12.91
C MET A 51 2.13 -8.19 14.31
N LEU A 52 1.50 -8.91 15.23
CA LEU A 52 1.41 -8.52 16.63
C LEU A 52 2.70 -8.94 17.35
N GLN A 53 3.72 -8.11 17.34
CA GLN A 53 4.92 -8.33 18.16
C GLN A 53 4.85 -7.52 19.46
N ASN A 54 4.80 -8.22 20.60
CA ASN A 54 4.81 -7.71 21.97
C ASN A 54 3.72 -6.67 22.31
N ARG A 55 3.04 -6.86 23.44
CA ARG A 55 1.93 -6.00 23.93
C ARG A 55 2.28 -4.50 24.05
N VAL A 56 3.56 -4.14 23.95
CA VAL A 56 4.10 -2.78 24.13
C VAL A 56 4.33 -2.03 22.81
N LYS A 57 4.50 -2.70 21.66
CA LYS A 57 4.96 -2.04 20.41
C LYS A 57 3.85 -1.69 19.41
N GLY A 58 2.62 -2.15 19.65
CA GLY A 58 1.53 -2.07 18.67
C GLY A 58 1.87 -2.85 17.40
N GLY A 59 0.87 -3.48 16.77
CA GLY A 59 1.14 -4.34 15.62
C GLY A 59 1.92 -3.63 14.49
N MET A 60 2.59 -4.41 13.65
CA MET A 60 3.27 -3.91 12.44
C MET A 60 2.54 -4.35 11.17
N ILE A 61 2.65 -3.57 10.11
CA ILE A 61 2.11 -3.91 8.79
C ILE A 61 3.25 -4.04 7.78
N GLY A 62 3.22 -5.13 7.02
CA GLY A 62 4.09 -5.32 5.86
C GLY A 62 3.58 -4.58 4.64
N PHE A 63 4.39 -3.68 4.12
CA PHE A 63 4.20 -3.02 2.84
C PHE A 63 5.15 -3.64 1.84
N ASN A 64 4.69 -3.92 0.63
CA ASN A 64 5.62 -4.38 -0.38
C ASN A 64 6.52 -3.23 -0.83
N TYR A 65 7.82 -3.50 -0.80
CA TYR A 65 8.83 -2.52 -1.13
C TYR A 65 8.66 -1.95 -2.54
N HIS A 66 8.58 -2.80 -3.57
CA HIS A 66 8.45 -2.33 -4.96
C HIS A 66 7.25 -1.42 -5.19
N ALA A 67 6.11 -1.71 -4.56
CA ALA A 67 4.94 -0.84 -4.63
C ALA A 67 5.18 0.52 -3.97
N LEU A 68 5.86 0.56 -2.82
CA LEU A 68 6.25 1.81 -2.18
C LEU A 68 7.20 2.61 -3.06
N THR A 69 8.21 1.96 -3.66
CA THR A 69 9.16 2.62 -4.58
C THR A 69 8.45 3.25 -5.78
N LEU A 70 7.46 2.58 -6.35
CA LEU A 70 6.65 3.15 -7.44
C LEU A 70 5.85 4.38 -7.00
N ILE A 71 5.33 4.37 -5.76
CA ILE A 71 4.64 5.53 -5.20
C ILE A 71 5.62 6.68 -4.96
N ALA A 72 6.74 6.39 -4.29
CA ALA A 72 7.77 7.36 -3.92
C ALA A 72 8.46 8.02 -5.12
N THR A 73 8.64 7.30 -6.23
CA THR A 73 9.27 7.83 -7.45
C THR A 73 8.29 8.49 -8.41
N SER A 74 6.98 8.37 -8.18
CA SER A 74 5.97 9.01 -9.03
C SER A 74 5.81 10.48 -8.69
N GLU A 75 5.94 11.36 -9.69
CA GLU A 75 5.68 12.80 -9.53
C GLU A 75 4.26 13.11 -9.03
N LEU A 76 3.29 12.26 -9.39
CA LEU A 76 1.89 12.41 -9.02
C LEU A 76 1.57 11.87 -7.62
N LEU A 77 2.29 10.83 -7.18
CA LEU A 77 1.94 10.04 -5.98
C LEU A 77 2.90 10.23 -4.80
N SER A 78 4.15 10.63 -5.03
CA SER A 78 5.21 10.75 -4.01
C SER A 78 4.80 11.63 -2.82
N LYS A 79 4.12 12.74 -3.10
CA LYS A 79 3.64 13.70 -2.09
C LYS A 79 2.28 13.33 -1.50
N LYS A 80 1.71 12.18 -1.87
CA LYS A 80 0.35 11.79 -1.48
C LYS A 80 0.39 10.78 -0.36
N PRO A 81 -0.46 10.94 0.67
CA PRO A 81 -0.48 9.99 1.76
C PRO A 81 -1.08 8.66 1.34
N ILE A 82 -0.61 7.60 2.00
CA ILE A 82 -1.22 6.28 2.02
C ILE A 82 -2.17 6.21 3.21
N LEU A 83 -3.46 6.14 2.92
CA LEU A 83 -4.52 5.85 3.87
C LEU A 83 -4.68 4.34 4.08
N LEU A 84 -4.73 3.95 5.34
CA LEU A 84 -4.93 2.56 5.75
C LEU A 84 -6.22 2.45 6.56
N LEU A 85 -7.06 1.51 6.15
CA LEU A 85 -8.25 1.11 6.88
C LEU A 85 -7.95 -0.18 7.63
N ILE A 86 -7.90 -0.10 8.96
CA ILE A 86 -7.64 -1.23 9.85
C ILE A 86 -8.83 -1.38 10.81
N GLY A 87 -9.69 -2.36 10.53
CA GLY A 87 -10.98 -2.48 11.20
C GLY A 87 -11.79 -1.20 11.05
N LYS A 88 -12.15 -0.56 12.17
CA LYS A 88 -12.88 0.72 12.20
C LYS A 88 -11.98 1.97 12.23
N ASN A 89 -10.66 1.80 12.29
CA ASN A 89 -9.72 2.90 12.44
C ASN A 89 -9.09 3.28 11.08
N ARG A 90 -8.79 4.56 10.93
CA ARG A 90 -8.10 5.14 9.77
C ARG A 90 -6.72 5.63 10.18
N TYR A 91 -5.74 5.36 9.33
CA TYR A 91 -4.36 5.80 9.53
C TYR A 91 -3.80 6.41 8.25
N GLU A 92 -2.83 7.27 8.41
CA GLU A 92 -2.11 7.95 7.34
C GLU A 92 -0.59 7.73 7.51
N VAL A 93 0.09 7.41 6.41
CA VAL A 93 1.55 7.27 6.36
C VAL A 93 2.07 7.67 4.97
N SER A 94 3.29 8.20 4.87
CA SER A 94 3.93 8.47 3.57
C SER A 94 4.68 7.23 3.06
N ALA A 95 4.84 7.11 1.74
CA ALA A 95 5.64 6.01 1.18
C ALA A 95 7.11 6.10 1.61
N ASP A 96 7.65 7.31 1.68
CA ASP A 96 9.05 7.57 2.05
C ASP A 96 9.33 7.17 3.50
N ASP A 97 8.42 7.50 4.44
CA ASP A 97 8.55 7.11 5.84
C ASP A 97 8.61 5.58 5.98
N VAL A 98 7.79 4.86 5.20
CA VAL A 98 7.77 3.40 5.25
C VAL A 98 9.06 2.80 4.66
N ILE A 99 9.57 3.36 3.57
CA ILE A 99 10.84 2.92 2.95
C ILE A 99 12.02 3.15 3.90
N ALA A 100 12.00 4.24 4.69
CA ALA A 100 13.06 4.58 5.62
C ALA A 100 13.27 3.55 6.75
N GLU A 101 12.27 2.74 7.10
CA GLU A 101 12.37 1.70 8.15
C GLU A 101 13.17 0.44 7.73
N LYS A 102 13.76 0.45 6.52
CA LYS A 102 14.57 -0.63 5.92
C LYS A 102 13.75 -1.81 5.38
N GLU A 103 14.34 -2.56 4.46
CA GLU A 103 13.71 -3.66 3.70
C GLU A 103 13.94 -5.03 4.36
N PHE A 104 12.95 -5.92 4.30
CA PHE A 104 12.97 -7.28 4.86
C PHE A 104 12.43 -8.31 3.87
N LEU A 105 13.02 -9.51 3.80
CA LEU A 105 12.53 -10.59 2.94
C LEU A 105 11.47 -11.45 3.67
N HIS A 106 10.24 -11.50 3.15
CA HIS A 106 9.14 -12.29 3.70
C HIS A 106 8.86 -13.51 2.81
N PHE A 107 8.99 -14.71 3.39
CA PHE A 107 8.68 -15.98 2.74
C PHE A 107 7.18 -16.29 2.80
N LYS A 108 6.56 -16.48 1.64
CA LYS A 108 5.17 -16.91 1.44
C LYS A 108 5.17 -18.37 0.99
N SER A 109 4.01 -19.02 1.05
CA SER A 109 3.82 -20.40 0.57
C SER A 109 4.23 -20.62 -0.90
N GLU A 110 4.30 -19.56 -1.71
CA GLU A 110 4.55 -19.60 -3.15
C GLU A 110 5.78 -18.80 -3.58
N GLY A 111 6.67 -18.43 -2.65
CA GLY A 111 7.91 -17.69 -2.96
C GLY A 111 8.31 -16.73 -1.86
N ALA A 112 9.06 -15.68 -2.20
CA ALA A 112 9.43 -14.62 -1.27
C ALA A 112 9.04 -13.24 -1.82
N GLU A 113 8.73 -12.30 -0.92
CA GLU A 113 8.46 -10.91 -1.26
C GLU A 113 9.27 -9.99 -0.34
N LEU A 114 9.88 -8.96 -0.92
CA LEU A 114 10.50 -7.89 -0.15
C LEU A 114 9.43 -6.96 0.44
N GLN A 115 9.47 -6.79 1.76
CA GLN A 115 8.54 -5.99 2.54
C GLN A 115 9.25 -5.03 3.49
N CYS A 116 8.71 -3.83 3.63
CA CYS A 116 9.04 -2.91 4.72
C CYS A 116 7.97 -3.09 5.81
N PHE A 117 8.40 -3.39 7.04
CA PHE A 117 7.48 -3.51 8.17
C PHE A 117 7.40 -2.19 8.92
N TYR A 118 6.22 -1.55 8.90
CA TYR A 118 6.01 -0.28 9.56
C TYR A 118 5.15 -0.45 10.83
N PRO A 119 5.57 0.06 12.00
CA PRO A 119 4.77 0.01 13.23
C PRO A 119 3.51 0.85 13.11
N ILE A 120 2.35 0.31 13.49
CA ILE A 120 1.08 1.05 13.48
C ILE A 120 1.13 2.27 14.40
N LEU A 121 1.87 2.20 15.53
CA LEU A 121 2.01 3.33 16.45
C LEU A 121 2.79 4.52 15.88
N LYS A 122 3.61 4.30 14.84
CA LYS A 122 4.29 5.37 14.10
C LYS A 122 3.38 6.01 13.03
N MET A 123 2.19 5.45 12.79
CA MET A 123 1.24 5.98 11.81
C MET A 123 0.34 7.04 12.44
N ASN A 124 -0.01 8.07 11.67
CA ASN A 124 -0.91 9.11 12.14
C ASN A 124 -2.34 8.58 12.10
N LYS A 125 -2.96 8.37 13.27
CA LYS A 125 -4.37 8.01 13.36
C LYS A 125 -5.23 9.23 13.01
N ILE A 126 -6.14 9.06 12.05
CA ILE A 126 -7.06 10.12 11.60
C ILE A 126 -8.50 9.77 11.96
N LYS A 127 -9.33 10.80 12.13
CA LYS A 127 -10.75 10.67 12.49
C LYS A 127 -11.61 10.35 11.27
#